data_AF-A0A6J4LL28-F1
#
_entry.id   AF-A0A6J4LL28-F1
#
_cell.length_a   1.000
_cell.length_b   1.000
_cell.length_c   1.000
_cell.angle_alpha   90.00
_cell.angle_beta   90.00
_cell.angle_gamma   90.00
#
_symmetry.space_group_name_H-M   'P 1'
#
loop_
_entity.id
_entity.type
_entity.pdbx_description
1 polymer ?
#
loop_
_entity_poly.entity_id
_entity_poly.type
_entity_poly.pdbx_seq_one_letter_code
_entity_poly.pdbx_strand_id
1 'polypeptide(L)'
;MAMTSEVMDPVPRPVHRPAIAAGAAGGTGPPEDPMTTALAHPTRTWTTDPAGLLRLDAAVCGLTGLLAAAAPSAVADVLGPDVPPSVVRWVGAALVVWALDAALLSRTSGRLLRRTVLLAAGGNLAWEAATVVLVVLGAFSFGGAALALAVGALAGGLGVLQLRAVR
;
A
#
# COMPACT_ATOMS: atom_id res chain seq x y z
N MET A 1 23.26 -45.41 18.43
CA MET A 1 23.47 -44.60 19.64
C MET A 1 24.66 -43.69 19.37
N ALA A 2 24.40 -42.47 18.90
CA ALA A 2 25.41 -41.45 18.68
C ALA A 2 24.74 -40.09 18.93
N MET A 3 25.07 -39.49 20.07
CA MET A 3 24.65 -38.15 20.49
C MET A 3 25.59 -37.14 19.82
N THR A 4 25.08 -36.35 18.89
CA THR A 4 25.81 -35.18 18.37
C THR A 4 25.49 -33.98 19.24
N SER A 5 26.51 -33.54 19.98
CA SER A 5 26.54 -32.34 20.82
C SER A 5 26.26 -31.11 19.97
N GLU A 6 25.06 -30.52 20.13
CA GLU A 6 24.69 -29.25 19.53
C GLU A 6 25.39 -28.11 20.29
N VAL A 7 26.37 -27.51 19.63
CA VAL A 7 27.16 -26.40 20.14
C VAL A 7 26.26 -25.16 20.23
N MET A 8 26.03 -24.72 21.46
CA MET A 8 25.17 -23.59 21.80
C MET A 8 25.85 -22.27 21.40
N ASP A 9 25.30 -21.59 20.40
CA ASP A 9 25.76 -20.28 19.94
C ASP A 9 25.58 -19.20 21.04
N PRO A 10 26.57 -18.30 21.24
CA PRO A 10 26.52 -17.29 22.28
C PRO A 10 25.44 -16.23 22.01
N VAL A 11 24.58 -16.01 23.01
CA VAL A 11 23.55 -14.96 23.03
C VAL A 11 24.22 -13.57 22.95
N PRO A 12 23.88 -12.73 21.96
CA PRO A 12 24.38 -11.36 21.88
C PRO A 12 23.84 -10.52 23.05
N ARG A 13 24.75 -9.95 23.84
CA ARG A 13 24.42 -9.07 24.97
C ARG A 13 23.93 -7.70 24.45
N PRO A 14 22.88 -7.12 25.06
CA PRO A 14 22.44 -5.77 24.73
C PRO A 14 23.50 -4.74 25.11
N VAL A 15 23.89 -3.90 24.15
CA VAL A 15 24.80 -2.78 24.34
C VAL A 15 24.04 -1.66 25.06
N HIS A 16 24.45 -1.34 26.29
CA HIS A 16 23.97 -0.19 27.04
C HIS A 16 24.29 1.11 26.29
N ARG A 17 23.24 1.81 25.85
CA ARG A 17 23.34 3.17 25.32
C ARG A 17 23.31 4.15 26.51
N PRO A 18 24.34 5.00 26.71
CA PRO A 18 24.39 5.91 27.84
C PRO A 18 23.33 7.00 27.73
N ALA A 19 22.76 7.34 28.88
CA ALA A 19 21.82 8.43 29.09
C ALA A 19 22.48 9.78 28.78
N ILE A 20 21.87 10.54 27.88
CA ILE A 20 22.25 11.94 27.66
C ILE A 20 21.73 12.75 28.85
N ALA A 21 22.66 13.26 29.62
CA ALA A 21 22.45 14.09 30.80
C ALA A 21 21.76 15.40 30.43
N ALA A 22 20.80 15.77 31.28
CA ALA A 22 20.20 17.10 31.34
C ALA A 22 21.26 18.14 31.71
N GLY A 23 21.49 19.10 30.82
CA GLY A 23 22.28 20.30 31.08
C GLY A 23 21.36 21.51 31.22
N ALA A 24 21.11 21.92 32.46
CA ALA A 24 20.58 23.22 32.79
C ALA A 24 21.75 24.16 33.12
N ALA A 25 21.88 25.27 32.40
CA ALA A 25 22.69 26.41 32.83
C ALA A 25 22.02 27.70 32.34
N GLY A 26 21.71 28.57 33.29
CA GLY A 26 20.98 29.82 33.09
C GLY A 26 21.79 30.91 32.40
N GLY A 27 21.08 31.74 31.64
CA GLY A 27 21.53 33.04 31.16
C GLY A 27 20.35 34.02 31.22
N THR A 28 20.44 35.01 32.09
CA THR A 28 19.51 36.15 32.15
C THR A 28 20.02 37.27 31.26
N GLY A 29 19.37 37.48 30.12
CA GLY A 29 19.54 38.67 29.28
C GLY A 29 18.29 38.89 28.39
N PRO A 30 17.76 40.11 28.26
CA PRO A 30 16.87 40.49 27.16
C PRO A 30 17.75 41.02 26.00
N PRO A 31 17.44 40.75 24.70
CA PRO A 31 16.18 41.15 24.08
C PRO A 31 15.66 40.16 23.02
N GLU A 32 14.61 40.62 22.34
CA GLU A 32 13.69 40.00 21.40
C GLU A 32 14.30 39.37 20.13
N ASP A 33 13.45 38.54 19.51
CA ASP A 33 13.41 38.06 18.11
C ASP A 33 14.19 36.81 17.68
N PRO A 34 13.58 35.94 16.85
CA PRO A 34 12.20 35.45 16.89
C PRO A 34 12.19 33.97 17.27
N MET A 35 11.12 33.53 17.94
CA MET A 35 10.73 32.11 17.96
C MET A 35 10.46 31.68 16.52
N THR A 36 11.52 31.33 15.81
CA THR A 36 11.43 30.46 14.65
C THR A 36 11.14 29.09 15.25
N THR A 37 9.89 28.90 15.65
CA THR A 37 9.29 27.58 15.79
C THR A 37 9.37 27.02 14.39
N ALA A 38 10.53 26.45 14.06
CA ALA A 38 10.68 25.55 12.96
C ALA A 38 9.78 24.38 13.33
N LEU A 39 8.49 24.54 13.01
CA LEU A 39 7.65 23.47 12.53
C LEU A 39 8.41 22.95 11.31
N ALA A 40 9.44 22.15 11.59
CA ALA A 40 9.92 21.14 10.68
C ALA A 40 8.71 20.22 10.54
N HIS A 41 7.75 20.68 9.73
CA HIS A 41 6.71 19.84 9.20
C HIS A 41 7.54 18.78 8.47
N PRO A 42 7.59 17.54 8.98
CA PRO A 42 8.29 16.53 8.22
C PRO A 42 7.52 16.50 6.91
N THR A 43 8.14 17.01 5.85
CA THR A 43 7.76 16.74 4.47
C THR A 43 8.09 15.27 4.25
N ARG A 44 7.39 14.42 5.01
CA ARG A 44 7.48 12.98 4.96
C ARG A 44 7.00 12.70 3.56
N THR A 45 7.91 12.34 2.67
CA THR A 45 7.57 11.96 1.31
C THR A 45 6.65 10.76 1.43
N TRP A 46 5.33 11.01 1.31
CA TRP A 46 4.28 10.00 1.46
C TRP A 46 4.51 8.81 0.51
N THR A 47 5.27 9.06 -0.56
CA THR A 47 5.70 8.11 -1.58
C THR A 47 6.69 7.04 -1.10
N THR A 48 7.36 7.23 0.05
CA THR A 48 8.36 6.29 0.57
C THR A 48 7.90 5.52 1.82
N ASP A 49 6.73 5.81 2.37
CA ASP A 49 6.20 5.07 3.52
C ASP A 49 5.40 3.84 3.04
N PRO A 50 5.87 2.59 3.28
CA PRO A 50 5.17 1.38 2.85
C PRO A 50 3.77 1.26 3.45
N ALA A 51 3.57 1.75 4.69
CA ALA A 51 2.25 1.74 5.32
C ALA A 51 1.31 2.78 4.67
N GLY A 52 1.85 3.92 4.26
CA GLY A 52 1.12 4.94 3.50
C GLY A 52 0.64 4.41 2.14
N LEU A 53 1.52 3.71 1.42
CA LEU A 53 1.18 3.10 0.12
C LEU A 53 0.10 2.02 0.24
N LEU A 54 0.15 1.16 1.27
CA LEU A 54 -0.90 0.16 1.51
C LEU A 54 -2.25 0.79 1.86
N ARG A 55 -2.25 1.91 2.59
CA ARG A 55 -3.50 2.65 2.89
C ARG A 55 -4.09 3.30 1.64
N LEU A 56 -3.24 3.82 0.76
CA LEU A 56 -3.67 4.36 -0.53
C LEU A 56 -4.26 3.26 -1.41
N ASP A 57 -3.58 2.13 -1.52
CA ASP A 57 -4.06 0.93 -2.24
C ASP A 57 -5.42 0.47 -1.69
N ALA A 58 -5.53 0.33 -0.36
CA ALA A 58 -6.79 0.01 0.30
C ALA A 58 -7.90 1.03 0.01
N ALA A 59 -7.61 2.32 0.01
CA ALA A 59 -8.59 3.36 -0.29
C ALA A 59 -9.07 3.27 -1.74
N VAL A 60 -8.16 3.09 -2.70
CA VAL A 60 -8.48 2.97 -4.13
C VAL A 60 -9.29 1.71 -4.39
N CYS A 61 -8.84 0.54 -3.89
CA CYS A 61 -9.57 -0.72 -4.01
C CYS A 61 -10.92 -0.67 -3.29
N GLY A 62 -10.99 -0.04 -2.13
CA GLY A 62 -12.23 0.11 -1.36
C GLY A 62 -13.26 0.95 -2.10
N LEU A 63 -12.87 2.11 -2.62
CA LEU A 63 -13.77 2.99 -3.38
C LEU A 63 -14.23 2.36 -4.69
N THR A 64 -13.31 1.80 -5.46
CA THR A 64 -13.64 1.13 -6.74
C THR A 64 -14.48 -0.12 -6.52
N GLY A 65 -14.14 -0.93 -5.52
CA GLY A 65 -14.90 -2.12 -5.14
C GLY A 65 -16.31 -1.81 -4.64
N LEU A 66 -16.45 -0.77 -3.79
CA LEU A 66 -17.76 -0.31 -3.31
C LEU A 66 -18.63 0.19 -4.47
N LEU A 67 -18.07 0.97 -5.39
CA LEU A 67 -18.79 1.45 -6.57
C LEU A 67 -19.28 0.27 -7.42
N ALA A 68 -18.40 -0.69 -7.72
CA ALA A 68 -18.73 -1.89 -8.49
C ALA A 68 -19.77 -2.78 -7.79
N ALA A 69 -19.73 -2.87 -6.45
CA ALA A 69 -20.69 -3.64 -5.67
C ALA A 69 -22.05 -2.94 -5.52
N ALA A 70 -22.07 -1.62 -5.41
CA ALA A 70 -23.27 -0.81 -5.21
C ALA A 70 -24.06 -0.56 -6.51
N ALA A 71 -23.36 -0.38 -7.63
CA ALA A 71 -23.95 -0.10 -8.94
C ALA A 71 -23.42 -1.05 -10.03
N PRO A 72 -23.55 -2.38 -9.86
CA PRO A 72 -22.95 -3.35 -10.78
C PRO A 72 -23.48 -3.23 -12.21
N SER A 73 -24.77 -2.90 -12.39
CA SER A 73 -25.37 -2.72 -13.72
C SER A 73 -24.79 -1.51 -14.44
N ALA A 74 -24.67 -0.36 -13.77
CA ALA A 74 -24.11 0.85 -14.38
C ALA A 74 -22.65 0.65 -14.79
N VAL A 75 -21.87 -0.08 -13.98
CA VAL A 75 -20.48 -0.41 -14.32
C VAL A 75 -20.42 -1.43 -15.48
N ALA A 76 -21.30 -2.43 -15.50
CA ALA A 76 -21.41 -3.37 -16.61
C ALA A 76 -21.76 -2.66 -17.93
N ASP A 77 -22.70 -1.73 -17.92
CA ASP A 77 -23.11 -0.94 -19.09
C ASP A 77 -21.92 -0.16 -19.69
N VAL A 78 -21.03 0.37 -18.85
CA VAL A 78 -19.81 1.05 -19.30
C VAL A 78 -18.77 0.05 -19.84
N LEU A 79 -18.60 -1.10 -19.19
CA LEU A 79 -17.63 -2.11 -19.59
C LEU A 79 -18.02 -2.76 -20.93
N GLY A 80 -19.30 -2.99 -21.17
CA GLY A 80 -19.84 -3.53 -22.41
C GLY A 80 -21.03 -4.48 -22.19
N PRO A 81 -21.84 -4.72 -23.23
CA PRO A 81 -23.09 -5.48 -23.12
C PRO A 81 -22.89 -6.95 -22.72
N ASP A 82 -21.71 -7.51 -23.00
CA ASP A 82 -21.39 -8.91 -22.73
C ASP A 82 -20.91 -9.16 -21.29
N VAL A 83 -20.67 -8.10 -20.49
CA VAL A 83 -20.19 -8.23 -19.12
C VAL A 83 -21.38 -8.44 -18.16
N PRO A 84 -21.49 -9.60 -17.48
CA PRO A 84 -22.60 -9.83 -16.58
C PRO A 84 -22.48 -8.95 -15.32
N PRO A 85 -23.54 -8.28 -14.86
CA PRO A 85 -23.51 -7.49 -13.61
C PRO A 85 -23.12 -8.32 -12.38
N SER A 86 -23.38 -9.62 -12.39
CA SER A 86 -22.96 -10.54 -11.32
C SER A 86 -21.44 -10.64 -11.20
N VAL A 87 -20.72 -10.68 -12.32
CA VAL A 87 -19.24 -10.69 -12.35
C VAL A 87 -18.71 -9.39 -11.78
N VAL A 88 -19.27 -8.25 -12.20
CA VAL A 88 -18.89 -6.92 -11.68
C VAL A 88 -19.09 -6.85 -10.17
N ARG A 89 -20.22 -7.37 -9.66
CA ARG A 89 -20.50 -7.41 -8.22
C ARG A 89 -19.50 -8.27 -7.45
N TRP A 90 -19.14 -9.44 -7.98
CA TRP A 90 -18.15 -10.33 -7.35
C TRP A 90 -16.76 -9.71 -7.33
N VAL A 91 -16.33 -9.11 -8.44
CA VAL A 91 -15.06 -8.37 -8.51
C VAL A 91 -15.08 -7.21 -7.51
N GLY A 92 -16.17 -6.44 -7.45
CA GLY A 92 -16.33 -5.36 -6.49
C GLY A 92 -16.24 -5.83 -5.03
N ALA A 93 -16.92 -6.92 -4.69
CA ALA A 93 -16.85 -7.52 -3.35
C ALA A 93 -15.43 -8.00 -3.01
N ALA A 94 -14.75 -8.65 -3.94
CA ALA A 94 -13.37 -9.10 -3.76
C ALA A 94 -12.40 -7.92 -3.50
N LEU A 95 -12.57 -6.81 -4.22
CA LEU A 95 -11.80 -5.59 -4.01
C LEU A 95 -12.05 -4.96 -2.62
N VAL A 96 -13.29 -4.96 -2.14
CA VAL A 96 -13.60 -4.48 -0.78
C VAL A 96 -12.95 -5.37 0.28
N VAL A 97 -13.00 -6.69 0.12
CA VAL A 97 -12.34 -7.63 1.04
C VAL A 97 -10.83 -7.40 1.05
N TRP A 98 -10.22 -7.25 -0.13
CA TRP A 98 -8.80 -6.91 -0.25
C TRP A 98 -8.47 -5.57 0.43
N ALA A 99 -9.29 -4.53 0.21
CA ALA A 99 -9.11 -3.23 0.83
C ALA A 99 -9.12 -3.30 2.36
N LEU A 100 -10.03 -4.09 2.93
CA LEU A 100 -10.10 -4.31 4.37
C LEU A 100 -8.85 -5.04 4.88
N ASP A 101 -8.40 -6.10 4.20
CA ASP A 101 -7.20 -6.83 4.56
C ASP A 101 -5.95 -5.93 4.48
N ALA A 102 -5.77 -5.18 3.39
CA ALA A 102 -4.69 -4.22 3.22
C ALA A 102 -4.72 -3.12 4.29
N ALA A 103 -5.90 -2.60 4.64
CA ALA A 103 -6.07 -1.61 5.70
C ALA A 103 -5.68 -2.18 7.08
N LEU A 104 -6.05 -3.43 7.37
CA LEU A 104 -5.67 -4.12 8.61
C LEU A 104 -4.17 -4.39 8.64
N LEU A 105 -3.59 -4.90 7.55
CA LEU A 105 -2.17 -5.20 7.42
C LEU A 105 -1.30 -3.94 7.47
N SER A 106 -1.82 -2.78 7.04
CA SER A 106 -1.13 -1.49 7.18
C SER A 106 -0.86 -1.07 8.63
N ARG A 107 -1.51 -1.72 9.60
CA ARG A 107 -1.28 -1.51 11.04
C ARG A 107 -0.15 -2.39 11.58
N THR A 108 0.25 -3.42 10.83
CA THR A 108 1.35 -4.31 11.21
C THR A 108 2.70 -3.69 10.85
N SER A 109 3.75 -4.05 11.59
CA SER A 109 5.11 -3.55 11.37
C SER A 109 6.10 -4.70 11.11
N GLY A 110 7.24 -4.38 10.51
CA GLY A 110 8.36 -5.34 10.32
C GLY A 110 8.28 -6.20 9.06
N ARG A 111 8.64 -7.48 9.17
CA ARG A 111 8.81 -8.39 8.02
C ARG A 111 7.48 -8.72 7.32
N LEU A 112 6.40 -8.81 8.08
CA LEU A 112 5.06 -9.08 7.54
C LEU A 112 4.60 -7.95 6.62
N LEU A 113 4.76 -6.70 7.04
CA LEU A 113 4.45 -5.53 6.23
C LEU A 113 5.20 -5.56 4.88
N ARG A 114 6.52 -5.83 4.89
CA ARG A 114 7.31 -5.93 3.65
C ARG A 114 6.79 -7.06 2.73
N ARG A 115 6.46 -8.22 3.28
CA ARG A 115 5.94 -9.35 2.51
C ARG A 115 4.58 -9.03 1.89
N THR A 116 3.69 -8.38 2.64
CA THR A 116 2.40 -7.92 2.14
C THR A 116 2.55 -6.90 1.04
N VAL A 117 3.44 -5.90 1.19
CA VAL A 117 3.70 -4.90 0.15
C VAL A 117 4.20 -5.56 -1.15
N LEU A 118 5.05 -6.59 -1.05
CA LEU A 118 5.51 -7.34 -2.22
C LEU A 118 4.39 -8.16 -2.89
N LEU A 119 3.53 -8.80 -2.10
CA LEU A 119 2.38 -9.53 -2.62
C LEU A 119 1.36 -8.58 -3.29
N ALA A 120 1.09 -7.43 -2.66
CA ALA A 120 0.24 -6.39 -3.21
C ALA A 120 0.80 -5.85 -4.54
N ALA A 121 2.11 -5.61 -4.60
CA ALA A 121 2.77 -5.16 -5.82
C ALA A 121 2.64 -6.20 -6.95
N GLY A 122 2.84 -7.48 -6.63
CA GLY A 122 2.64 -8.57 -7.58
C GLY A 122 1.19 -8.66 -8.07
N GLY A 123 0.22 -8.53 -7.17
CA GLY A 123 -1.21 -8.51 -7.50
C GLY A 123 -1.58 -7.35 -8.42
N ASN A 124 -1.08 -6.15 -8.13
CA ASN A 124 -1.31 -4.95 -8.93
C ASN A 124 -0.74 -5.07 -10.36
N LEU A 125 0.48 -5.60 -10.51
CA LEU A 125 1.08 -5.84 -11.83
C LEU A 125 0.36 -6.98 -12.58
N ALA A 126 -0.05 -8.03 -11.89
CA ALA A 126 -0.83 -9.12 -12.49
C ALA A 126 -2.20 -8.63 -12.97
N TRP A 127 -2.84 -7.73 -12.21
CA TRP A 127 -4.10 -7.11 -12.58
C TRP A 127 -3.97 -6.22 -13.81
N GLU A 128 -2.93 -5.40 -13.88
CA GLU A 128 -2.61 -4.59 -15.06
C GLU A 128 -2.43 -5.49 -16.29
N ALA A 129 -1.62 -6.55 -16.17
CA ALA A 129 -1.38 -7.49 -17.26
C ALA A 129 -2.68 -8.18 -17.71
N ALA A 130 -3.50 -8.65 -16.77
CA ALA A 130 -4.81 -9.24 -17.07
C ALA A 130 -5.74 -8.24 -17.79
N THR A 131 -5.73 -6.98 -17.35
CA THR A 131 -6.53 -5.91 -17.98
C THR A 131 -6.10 -5.67 -19.42
N VAL A 132 -4.79 -5.59 -19.69
CA VAL A 132 -4.25 -5.45 -21.05
C VAL A 132 -4.66 -6.65 -21.92
N VAL A 133 -4.55 -7.87 -21.41
CA VAL A 133 -4.97 -9.08 -22.12
C VAL A 133 -6.46 -9.04 -22.47
N LEU A 134 -7.33 -8.70 -21.51
CA LEU A 134 -8.77 -8.61 -21.75
C LEU A 134 -9.13 -7.53 -22.79
N VAL A 135 -8.44 -6.39 -22.78
CA VAL A 135 -8.60 -5.33 -23.79
C VAL A 135 -8.18 -5.81 -25.17
N VAL A 136 -7.03 -6.47 -25.29
CA VAL A 136 -6.53 -7.03 -26.57
C VAL A 136 -7.45 -8.10 -27.12
N LEU A 137 -8.08 -8.90 -26.25
CA LEU A 137 -9.07 -9.90 -26.63
C LEU A 137 -10.43 -9.31 -27.01
N GLY A 138 -10.61 -7.99 -26.90
CA GLY A 138 -11.88 -7.33 -27.24
C GLY A 138 -13.01 -7.60 -26.24
N ALA A 139 -12.67 -7.90 -24.98
CA ALA A 139 -13.67 -8.21 -23.94
C ALA A 139 -14.48 -6.98 -23.47
N PHE A 140 -14.12 -5.78 -23.92
CA PHE A 140 -14.73 -4.51 -23.50
C PHE A 140 -15.18 -3.69 -24.70
N SER A 141 -16.18 -2.83 -24.47
CA SER A 141 -16.49 -1.71 -25.36
C SER A 141 -15.31 -0.74 -25.44
N PHE A 142 -15.28 0.17 -26.42
CA PHE A 142 -14.18 1.16 -26.51
C PHE A 142 -14.06 2.02 -25.24
N GLY A 143 -15.20 2.49 -24.71
CA GLY A 143 -15.24 3.26 -23.46
C GLY A 143 -14.83 2.42 -22.25
N GLY A 144 -15.31 1.18 -22.19
CA GLY A 144 -14.94 0.21 -21.16
C GLY A 144 -13.44 -0.12 -21.18
N ALA A 145 -12.86 -0.29 -22.37
CA ALA A 145 -11.43 -0.55 -22.56
C ALA A 145 -10.58 0.63 -22.09
N ALA A 146 -10.95 1.86 -22.45
CA ALA A 146 -10.25 3.06 -21.99
C ALA A 146 -10.29 3.20 -20.46
N LEU A 147 -11.46 2.96 -19.86
CA LEU A 147 -11.61 2.96 -18.40
C LEU A 147 -10.79 1.85 -17.75
N ALA A 148 -10.88 0.63 -18.28
CA ALA A 148 -10.15 -0.53 -17.78
C ALA A 148 -8.64 -0.27 -17.84
N LEU A 149 -8.11 0.22 -18.97
CA LEU A 149 -6.70 0.59 -19.10
C LEU A 149 -6.29 1.69 -18.11
N ALA A 150 -7.13 2.71 -17.90
CA ALA A 150 -6.83 3.76 -16.93
C ALA A 150 -6.72 3.20 -15.50
N VAL A 151 -7.65 2.32 -15.10
CA VAL A 151 -7.61 1.65 -13.78
C VAL A 151 -6.43 0.68 -13.69
N GLY A 152 -6.15 -0.08 -14.75
CA GLY A 152 -5.01 -0.99 -14.84
C GLY A 152 -3.68 -0.26 -14.71
N ALA A 153 -3.52 0.88 -15.39
CA ALA A 153 -2.32 1.72 -15.29
C ALA A 153 -2.14 2.33 -13.90
N LEU A 154 -3.24 2.72 -13.23
CA LEU A 154 -3.20 3.17 -11.84
C LEU A 154 -2.72 2.06 -10.91
N ALA A 155 -3.26 0.84 -11.04
CA ALA A 155 -2.81 -0.33 -10.29
C ALA A 155 -1.32 -0.63 -10.56
N GLY A 156 -0.92 -0.67 -11.82
CA GLY A 156 0.47 -0.86 -12.25
C GLY A 156 1.42 0.16 -11.64
N GLY A 157 1.05 1.45 -11.68
CA GLY A 157 1.78 2.54 -11.06
C GLY A 157 1.97 2.35 -9.55
N LEU A 158 0.91 1.94 -8.84
CA LEU A 158 0.99 1.60 -7.41
C LEU A 158 1.93 0.40 -7.17
N GLY A 159 1.85 -0.64 -7.99
CA GLY A 159 2.75 -1.80 -7.91
C GLY A 159 4.22 -1.41 -8.08
N VAL A 160 4.54 -0.54 -9.03
CA VAL A 160 5.91 -0.03 -9.23
C VAL A 160 6.38 0.80 -8.03
N LEU A 161 5.52 1.67 -7.49
CA LEU A 161 5.85 2.46 -6.28
C LEU A 161 6.08 1.57 -5.06
N GLN A 162 5.26 0.54 -4.87
CA GLN A 162 5.42 -0.45 -3.81
C GLN A 162 6.74 -1.22 -3.94
N LEU A 163 7.12 -1.65 -5.16
CA LEU A 163 8.42 -2.29 -5.40
C LEU A 163 9.59 -1.34 -5.09
N ARG A 164 9.47 -0.06 -5.43
CA ARG A 164 10.50 0.95 -5.12
C ARG A 164 10.63 1.22 -3.63
N ALA A 165 9.53 1.17 -2.87
CA ALA A 165 9.53 1.41 -1.43
C ALA A 165 10.12 0.26 -0.60
N VAL A 166 10.22 -0.95 -1.17
CA VAL A 166 10.79 -2.13 -0.48
C VAL A 166 12.28 -2.35 -0.78
N ARG A 167 12.78 -1.77 -1.88
CA ARG A 167 14.21 -1.76 -2.24
C ARG A 167 15.02 -0.86 -1.32
#